data_AF-A0A257GTM2-F1
#
_entry.id   AF-A0A257GTM2-F1
#
_cell.length_a   1.000
_cell.length_b   1.000
_cell.length_c   1.000
_cell.angle_alpha   90.00
_cell.angle_beta   90.00
_cell.angle_gamma   90.00
#
_symmetry.space_group_name_H-M   'P 1'
#
loop_
_entity.id
_entity.type
_entity.pdbx_description
1 polymer ?
#
loop_
_entity_poly.entity_id
_entity_poly.type
_entity_poly.pdbx_seq_one_letter_code
_entity_poly.pdbx_strand_id
1 'polypeptide(L)' 'GDLSSRRGILQGMDDIPGGGKIVRAEVPLAEMFGYSTGLRSLTQGRATYTMEFKHYSEAPKNVAEAVMAAKAK' A
#
# COMPACT_ATOMS: atom_id res chain seq x y z
N GLY A 1 8.26 -1.93 -8.74
CA GLY A 1 7.17 -2.66 -8.07
C GLY A 1 6.22 -1.67 -7.45
N ASP A 2 4.91 -1.80 -7.70
CA ASP A 2 3.89 -0.81 -7.29
C ASP A 2 3.82 -0.60 -5.77
N LEU A 3 3.88 -1.68 -4.98
CA LEU A 3 3.90 -1.60 -3.52
C LEU A 3 5.13 -0.84 -3.01
N SER A 4 6.32 -1.08 -3.59
CA SER A 4 7.54 -0.36 -3.20
C SER A 4 7.47 1.13 -3.54
N SER A 5 6.88 1.52 -4.67
CA SER A 5 6.67 2.94 -5.00
C SER A 5 5.68 3.63 -4.05
N ARG A 6 4.75 2.87 -3.46
CA ARG A 6 3.80 3.36 -2.44
C ARG A 6 4.39 3.36 -1.02
N ARG A 7 5.72 3.25 -0.89
CA ARG A 7 6.42 3.11 0.39
C ARG A 7 5.98 1.88 1.18
N GLY A 8 5.56 0.83 0.48
CA GLY A 8 5.17 -0.44 1.06
C GLY A 8 6.38 -1.28 1.49
N ILE A 9 6.34 -1.79 2.72
CA ILE A 9 7.31 -2.74 3.26
C ILE A 9 6.77 -4.15 3.06
N LEU A 10 7.40 -4.92 2.18
CA LEU A 10 7.07 -6.33 1.94
C LEU A 10 7.44 -7.16 3.18
N GLN A 11 6.44 -7.81 3.77
CA GLN A 11 6.59 -8.70 4.92
C GLN A 11 6.87 -10.14 4.47
N GLY A 12 6.39 -10.51 3.29
CA GLY A 12 6.58 -11.84 2.74
C GLY A 12 5.71 -12.10 1.52
N MET A 13 5.99 -13.23 0.87
CA MET A 13 5.24 -13.71 -0.27
C MET A 13 5.03 -15.21 -0.11
N ASP A 14 3.76 -15.62 -0.07
CA ASP A 14 3.35 -17.01 0.07
C ASP A 14 2.80 -17.52 -1.26
N ASP A 15 3.12 -18.75 -1.64
CA ASP A 15 2.56 -19.40 -2.83
C ASP A 15 1.20 -20.03 -2.51
N ILE A 16 0.22 -19.84 -3.40
CA ILE A 16 -1.09 -20.49 -3.30
C ILE A 16 -1.28 -21.55 -4.39
N PRO A 17 -2.05 -22.62 -4.08
CA PRO A 17 -2.43 -23.62 -5.08
C PRO A 17 -3.08 -22.95 -6.30
N GLY A 18 -2.65 -23.33 -7.50
CA GLY A 18 -3.12 -22.70 -8.75
C GLY A 18 -2.19 -21.60 -9.30
N GLY A 19 -0.98 -21.44 -8.76
CA GLY A 19 0.07 -20.58 -9.34
C GLY A 19 -0.07 -19.09 -8.99
N GLY A 20 -1.00 -18.75 -8.09
CA GLY A 20 -1.09 -17.40 -7.53
C GLY A 20 -0.06 -17.18 -6.42
N LYS A 21 0.14 -15.91 -6.04
CA LYS A 21 0.97 -15.53 -4.91
C LYS A 21 0.20 -14.60 -3.99
N ILE A 22 0.25 -14.84 -2.69
CA ILE A 22 -0.21 -13.91 -1.66
C ILE A 22 0.96 -13.03 -1.27
N VAL A 23 0.80 -11.73 -1.41
CA VAL A 23 1.82 -10.75 -1.02
C VAL A 23 1.35 -10.04 0.24
N ARG A 24 2.11 -10.16 1.33
CA ARG A 24 1.87 -9.43 2.56
C ARG A 24 2.77 -8.21 2.59
N ALA A 25 2.19 -7.03 2.69
CA ALA A 25 2.93 -5.78 2.78
C ALA A 25 2.24 -4.80 3.73
N GLU A 26 3.04 -3.97 4.38
CA GLU A 26 2.57 -2.83 5.15
C GLU A 26 2.75 -1.57 4.30
N VAL A 27 1.67 -0.83 4.09
CA VAL A 27 1.69 0.36 3.25
C VAL A 27 1.00 1.51 4.01
N PRO A 28 1.57 2.72 4.01
CA PRO A 28 0.89 3.88 4.56
C PRO A 28 -0.46 4.10 3.87
N LEU A 29 -1.54 4.22 4.64
CA LEU A 29 -2.89 4.39 4.09
C LEU A 29 -3.01 5.58 3.13
N ALA A 30 -2.25 6.66 3.37
CA ALA A 30 -2.19 7.83 2.49
C ALA A 30 -1.77 7.50 1.04
N GLU A 31 -0.98 6.43 0.84
CA GLU A 31 -0.49 6.00 -0.47
C GLU A 31 -1.38 4.93 -1.12
N MET A 32 -2.45 4.49 -0.46
CA MET A 32 -3.36 3.46 -0.97
C MET A 32 -4.53 4.02 -1.78
N PHE A 33 -4.66 5.35 -1.89
CA PHE A 33 -5.64 5.97 -2.77
C PHE A 33 -5.41 5.53 -4.23
N GLY A 34 -6.48 5.10 -4.90
CA GLY A 34 -6.42 4.58 -6.28
C GLY A 34 -5.74 3.21 -6.44
N TYR A 35 -5.41 2.49 -5.35
CA TYR A 35 -4.75 1.19 -5.44
C TYR A 35 -5.61 0.13 -6.16
N SER A 36 -6.93 0.14 -5.98
CA SER A 36 -7.84 -0.79 -6.64
C SER A 36 -7.72 -0.75 -8.17
N THR A 37 -7.68 0.46 -8.74
CA THR A 37 -7.51 0.68 -10.19
C THR A 37 -6.13 0.20 -10.66
N GLY A 38 -5.08 0.52 -9.90
CA GLY A 38 -3.71 0.09 -10.22
C GLY A 38 -3.57 -1.43 -10.20
N LEU A 39 -4.06 -2.10 -9.15
CA LEU A 39 -4.02 -3.55 -9.03
C LEU A 39 -4.78 -4.25 -10.16
N ARG A 40 -5.95 -3.72 -10.54
CA ARG A 40 -6.73 -4.26 -11.65
C ARG A 40 -5.94 -4.22 -12.96
N SER A 41 -5.29 -3.10 -13.27
CA SER A 41 -4.46 -2.99 -14.47
C SER A 41 -3.24 -3.92 -14.43
N LEU A 42 -2.57 -4.03 -13.28
CA LEU A 42 -1.37 -4.88 -13.11
C LEU A 42 -1.67 -6.38 -13.24
N THR A 43 -2.87 -6.81 -12.84
CA THR A 43 -3.24 -8.23 -12.74
C THR A 43 -4.26 -8.65 -13.77
N GLN A 44 -4.51 -7.79 -14.76
CA GLN A 44 -5.56 -7.96 -15.77
C GLN A 44 -6.93 -8.26 -15.13
N GLY A 45 -7.18 -7.68 -13.95
CA GLY A 45 -8.41 -7.80 -13.18
C GLY A 45 -8.60 -9.12 -12.43
N ARG A 46 -7.55 -9.93 -12.27
CA ARG A 46 -7.64 -11.24 -11.60
C ARG A 46 -7.30 -11.21 -10.11
N ALA A 47 -6.54 -10.22 -9.66
CA ALA A 47 -6.16 -10.15 -8.25
C ALA A 47 -7.19 -9.44 -7.39
N THR A 48 -7.27 -9.89 -6.15
CA THR A 48 -8.03 -9.27 -5.07
C THR A 48 -7.05 -8.73 -4.03
N TYR A 49 -7.49 -7.75 -3.25
CA TYR A 49 -6.73 -7.24 -2.12
C TYR A 49 -7.65 -6.99 -0.93
N THR A 50 -7.07 -7.03 0.25
CA THR A 50 -7.71 -6.62 1.50
C THR A 50 -6.79 -5.63 2.22
N MET A 51 -7.36 -4.68 2.94
CA MET A 51 -6.62 -3.73 3.75
C MET A 51 -7.24 -3.70 5.15
N GLU A 52 -6.39 -3.81 6.16
CA GLU A 52 -6.79 -3.73 7.57
C GLU A 52 -5.85 -2.77 8.30
N PHE A 53 -6.40 -2.03 9.25
CA PHE A 53 -5.59 -1.17 10.10
C PHE A 53 -4.69 -2.03 11.00
N LYS A 54 -3.38 -1.78 10.96
CA LYS A 54 -2.39 -2.46 11.81
C LYS A 54 -1.96 -1.60 12.99
N HIS A 55 -1.30 -0.47 12.71
CA HIS A 55 -0.77 0.44 13.72
C HIS A 55 -0.49 1.84 13.13
N TYR A 56 -0.20 2.80 13.99
CA TYR A 56 0.36 4.10 13.59
C TYR A 56 1.88 4.04 13.61
N SER A 57 2.52 4.54 12.56
CA SER A 57 3.95 4.74 12.47
C SER A 57 4.28 6.22 12.32
N GLU A 58 5.49 6.62 12.70
CA GLU A 58 5.95 7.99 12.48
C GLU A 58 5.99 8.30 10.97
N ALA A 59 5.39 9.43 10.60
CA ALA A 59 5.42 9.90 9.22
C ALA A 59 6.78 10.54 8.92
N PRO A 60 7.33 10.36 7.72
CA PRO A 60 8.52 11.08 7.29
C PRO A 60 8.36 12.60 7.45
N LYS A 61 9.44 13.30 7.84
CA LYS A 61 9.42 14.74 8.15
C LYS A 61 8.77 15.59 7.05
N ASN A 62 9.08 15.30 5.79
CA ASN A 62 8.49 16.00 4.63
C ASN A 62 6.97 15.85 4.54
N VAL A 63 6.42 14.69 4.89
CA VAL A 63 4.97 14.45 4.91
C VAL A 63 4.34 15.12 6.13
N ALA A 64 4.98 15.02 7.30
CA ALA A 64 4.50 15.64 8.53
C ALA A 64 4.42 17.18 8.39
N GLU A 65 5.46 17.81 7.84
CA GLU A 65 5.49 19.25 7.57
C GLU A 65 4.40 19.68 6.59
N ALA A 66 4.20 18.93 5.50
CA ALA A 66 3.14 19.22 4.53
C ALA A 66 1.74 19.13 5.15
N VAL A 67 1.49 18.12 5.98
CA VAL A 67 0.21 17.95 6.69
C VAL A 67 -0.01 19.07 7.72
N MET A 68 1.03 19.45 8.47
CA MET A 68 0.95 20.55 9.42
C MET A 68 0.68 21.89 8.71
N ALA A 69 1.36 22.16 7.60
CA ALA A 69 1.14 23.35 6.79
C ALA A 69 -0.27 23.40 6.18
N ALA A 70 -0.80 22.26 5.71
CA ALA A 70 -2.15 22.17 5.18
C ALA A 70 -3.24 22.39 6.25
N LYS A 71 -2.98 22.01 7.51
CA LYS A 71 -3.92 22.22 8.64
C LYS A 71 -3.89 23.62 9.24
N ALA A 72 -2.82 24.40 9.01
CA ALA A 72 -2.67 25.75 9.54
C ALA A 72 -3.41 26.83 8.73
N LYS A 73 -4.09 26.43 7.65
CA LYS A 73 -4.94 27.28 6.80
C LYS A 73 -6.40 26.95 7.02
#